data_AF-A0A428CTJ2-F1
#
_entry.id   AF-A0A428CTJ2-F1
#
_cell.length_a   1.000
_cell.length_b   1.000
_cell.length_c   1.000
_cell.angle_alpha   90.00
_cell.angle_beta   90.00
_cell.angle_gamma   90.00
#
_symmetry.space_group_name_H-M   'P 1'
#
loop_
_entity.id
_entity.type
_entity.pdbx_description
1 polymer ?
#
loop_
_entity_poly.entity_id
_entity_poly.type
_entity_poly.pdbx_seq_one_letter_code
_entity_poly.pdbx_strand_id
1 'polypeptide(L)' 'MDKNQNLTSFQELTTTELNQITGGGWWEDFLYNINRYAYNIAQELHHPIQL' A
#
# COMPACT_ATOMS: atom_id res chain seq x y z
N MET A 1 27.03 36.63 6.19
CA MET A 1 26.62 35.34 5.59
C MET A 1 25.36 34.91 6.32
N ASP A 2 24.21 35.45 5.91
CA ASP A 2 22.92 35.16 6.53
C ASP A 2 22.30 33.96 5.83
N LYS A 3 22.60 32.77 6.35
CA LYS A 3 22.05 31.52 5.85
C LYS A 3 21.22 30.83 6.93
N ASN A 4 20.24 31.54 7.49
CA ASN A 4 19.10 30.89 8.13
C ASN A 4 18.15 30.41 7.01
N GLN A 5 18.54 29.34 6.34
CA GLN A 5 17.63 28.60 5.47
C GLN A 5 16.64 27.92 6.41
N ASN A 6 15.45 28.50 6.50
CA ASN A 6 14.32 27.93 7.20
C ASN A 6 14.08 26.51 6.62
N LEU A 7 14.52 25.48 7.35
CA LEU A 7 14.36 24.06 7.00
C LEU A 7 12.92 23.57 7.19
N THR A 8 11.98 24.47 7.49
CA THR A 8 10.60 24.15 7.84
C THR A 8 9.63 24.83 6.88
N SER A 9 9.83 24.66 5.57
CA SER A 9 8.76 24.80 4.58
C SER A 9 8.20 23.41 4.27
N PHE A 10 7.52 22.82 5.23
CA PHE A 10 6.74 21.61 4.94
C PHE A 10 5.43 22.04 4.31
N GLN A 11 5.14 21.48 3.15
CA GLN A 11 3.85 21.66 2.52
C GLN A 11 2.82 20.91 3.36
N GLU A 12 1.85 21.66 3.89
CA GLU A 12 0.76 21.08 4.67
C GLU A 12 -0.10 20.24 3.72
N LEU A 13 -0.08 18.93 3.93
CA LEU A 13 -0.82 17.98 3.10
C LEU A 13 -2.31 18.19 3.32
N THR A 14 -3.03 18.38 2.24
CA THR A 14 -4.49 18.39 2.27
C THR A 14 -5.01 16.99 2.62
N THR A 15 -6.22 16.91 3.16
CA THR A 15 -6.85 15.62 3.53
C THR A 15 -6.93 14.64 2.35
N THR A 16 -7.05 15.16 1.13
CA THR A 16 -7.07 14.37 -0.10
C THR A 16 -5.69 13.79 -0.43
N GLU A 17 -4.63 14.59 -0.33
CA GLU A 17 -3.26 14.12 -0.55
C GLU A 17 -2.83 13.13 0.53
N LEU A 18 -3.25 13.37 1.78
CA LEU A 18 -3.06 12.41 2.86
C LEU A 18 -3.76 11.10 2.55
N ASN A 19 -5.02 11.13 2.10
CA ASN A 19 -5.78 9.93 1.72
C ASN A 19 -5.15 9.18 0.53
N GLN A 20 -4.46 9.88 -0.39
CA GLN A 20 -3.70 9.25 -1.46
C GLN A 20 -2.42 8.59 -0.95
N ILE A 21 -1.72 9.22 0.01
CA ILE A 21 -0.49 8.68 0.61
C ILE A 21 -0.78 7.49 1.54
N THR A 22 -1.80 7.62 2.39
CA THR A 22 -2.28 6.52 3.25
C THR A 22 -3.06 5.48 2.47
N GLY A 23 -3.24 5.70 1.15
CA GLY A 23 -3.74 4.78 0.14
C GLY A 23 -5.21 4.41 0.19
N GLY A 24 -6.01 5.12 1.01
CA GLY A 24 -7.47 5.12 0.99
C GLY A 24 -8.12 3.78 0.65
N GLY A 25 -9.14 3.81 -0.21
CA GLY A 25 -9.85 2.60 -0.68
C GLY A 25 -9.05 1.72 -1.66
N TRP A 26 -7.93 2.21 -2.21
CA TRP A 26 -7.11 1.41 -3.12
C TRP A 26 -6.31 0.33 -2.36
N TRP A 27 -5.85 0.61 -1.14
CA TRP A 27 -5.20 -0.42 -0.33
C TRP A 27 -6.11 -1.58 0.03
N GLU A 28 -7.40 -1.32 0.26
CA GLU A 28 -8.38 -2.36 0.58
C GLU A 28 -8.53 -3.34 -0.60
N ASP A 29 -8.69 -2.81 -1.81
CA ASP A 29 -8.74 -3.61 -3.04
C ASP A 29 -7.43 -4.36 -3.31
N PHE A 30 -6.29 -3.74 -3.03
CA PHE A 30 -4.98 -4.37 -3.21
C PHE A 30 -4.78 -5.54 -2.24
N LEU A 31 -5.10 -5.33 -0.95
CA LEU A 31 -5.00 -6.37 0.08
C LEU A 31 -5.97 -7.52 -0.19
N TYR A 32 -7.19 -7.21 -0.64
CA TYR A 32 -8.17 -8.22 -1.04
C TYR A 32 -7.65 -9.10 -2.19
N ASN A 33 -7.06 -8.48 -3.21
CA ASN A 33 -6.50 -9.21 -4.36
C ASN A 33 -5.28 -10.06 -3.97
N ILE A 34 -4.38 -9.57 -3.10
CA ILE A 34 -3.26 -10.36 -2.58
C ILE A 34 -3.77 -11.57 -1.82
N ASN A 35 -4.75 -11.38 -0.92
CA ASN A 35 -5.28 -12.46 -0.10
C ASN A 35 -5.90 -13.56 -0.97
N ARG A 36 -6.69 -13.18 -1.98
CA ARG A 36 -7.29 -14.11 -2.94
C ARG A 36 -6.22 -14.84 -3.77
N TYR A 37 -5.17 -14.16 -4.21
CA TYR A 37 -4.07 -14.78 -4.94
C TYR A 37 -3.31 -15.80 -4.09
N ALA A 38 -3.00 -15.44 -2.83
CA ALA A 38 -2.36 -16.34 -1.87
C ALA A 38 -3.23 -17.56 -1.57
N TYR A 39 -4.55 -17.39 -1.43
CA TYR A 39 -5.49 -18.49 -1.23
C TYR A 39 -5.49 -19.44 -2.43
N ASN A 40 -5.52 -18.93 -3.66
CA ASN A 40 -5.50 -19.76 -4.86
C ASN A 40 -4.20 -20.57 -4.98
N ILE A 41 -3.05 -19.95 -4.69
CA ILE A 41 -1.76 -20.67 -4.65
C ILE A 41 -1.76 -21.77 -3.59
N ALA A 42 -2.29 -21.48 -2.39
CA ALA A 42 -2.36 -22.46 -1.32
C ALA A 42 -3.26 -23.66 -1.71
N GLN A 43 -4.35 -23.44 -2.44
CA GLN A 43 -5.21 -24.50 -2.94
C GLN A 43 -4.54 -25.32 -4.06
N GLU A 44 -3.83 -24.66 -4.99
CA GLU A 44 -3.07 -25.35 -6.04
C GLU A 44 -1.94 -26.21 -5.46
N LEU A 45 -1.27 -25.75 -4.40
CA LEU A 45 -0.26 -26.53 -3.66
C LEU A 45 -0.84 -27.70 -2.86
N HIS A 46 -2.13 -27.65 -2.51
CA HIS A 46 -2.83 -28.72 -1.78
C HIS A 46 -3.41 -29.80 -2.71
N HIS A 47 -3.27 -29.68 -4.02
CA HIS A 47 -3.59 -30.79 -4.90
C HIS A 47 -2.59 -31.93 -4.67
N PRO A 48 -3.03 -33.10 -4.18
CA PRO A 48 -2.13 -34.24 -4.07
C PRO A 48 -1.62 -34.54 -5.48
N ILE A 49 -0.30 -34.62 -5.64
CA ILE A 49 0.32 -35.19 -6.84
C ILE A 49 -0.31 -36.58 -6.99
N GLN A 50 -1.17 -36.74 -7.99
CA GLN A 50 -1.72 -38.04 -8.33
C GLN A 50 -0.58 -38.83 -8.94
N LEU A 51 0.04 -39.66 -8.09
CA LEU A 51 1.09 -40.62 -8.46
C LEU A 51 0.46 -41.84 -9.15
#